data_AF-A0A348DF16-F1
#
_entry.id   AF-A0A348DF16-F1
#
_cell.length_a   1.000
_cell.length_b   1.000
_cell.length_c   1.000
_cell.angle_alpha   90.00
_cell.angle_beta   90.00
_cell.angle_gamma   90.00
#
_symmetry.space_group_name_H-M   'P 1'
#
loop_
_entity.id
_entity.type
_entity.pdbx_description
1 polymer ?
#
loop_
_entity_poly.entity_id
_entity_poly.type
_entity_poly.pdbx_seq_one_letter_code
_entity_poly.pdbx_strand_id
1 'polypeptide(L)'
;MENSSDGIHIKGASHVTAIDLKLHNNGNTEKDYFHNVYFRRVADLRVIQSGEDGAGFYDSPRGHGIRGSHLTNVYMGNLDVHGNADDGLNFDTVYNVRLHNLDVKHNCRSGKAGCMAIKCYGPQCQINYHAPAE
;
A
#
# COMPACT_ATOMS: atom_id res chain seq x y z
N MET A 1 -17.74 -2.08 -10.98
CA MET A 1 -17.70 -0.79 -10.24
C MET A 1 -16.35 -0.16 -10.55
N GLU A 2 -16.35 0.89 -11.37
CA GLU A 2 -15.18 1.75 -11.56
C GLU A 2 -15.46 3.04 -10.79
N ASN A 3 -14.45 3.53 -10.04
CA ASN A 3 -14.50 4.72 -9.17
C ASN A 3 -15.00 4.49 -7.73
N SER A 4 -14.55 3.44 -7.05
CA SER A 4 -14.37 3.55 -5.60
C SER A 4 -13.19 4.50 -5.37
N SER A 5 -13.47 5.66 -4.78
CA SER A 5 -12.42 6.62 -4.40
C SER A 5 -11.42 5.99 -3.44
N ASP A 6 -11.89 5.06 -2.60
CA ASP A 6 -11.17 4.59 -1.44
C ASP A 6 -10.82 3.11 -1.62
N GLY A 7 -9.57 2.75 -1.30
CA GLY A 7 -9.20 1.36 -1.04
C GLY A 7 -9.70 0.91 0.34
N ILE A 8 -9.12 -0.17 0.87
CA ILE A 8 -9.50 -0.64 2.21
C ILE A 8 -8.75 0.15 3.29
N HIS A 9 -9.47 0.74 4.23
CA HIS A 9 -8.89 1.38 5.41
C HIS A 9 -9.20 0.58 6.68
N ILE A 10 -8.17 0.11 7.38
CA ILE A 10 -8.30 -0.55 8.69
C ILE A 10 -7.56 0.28 9.72
N LYS A 11 -8.28 0.80 10.71
CA LYS A 11 -7.74 1.75 11.69
C LYS A 11 -8.11 1.33 13.12
N GLY A 12 -7.14 1.33 14.04
CA GLY A 12 -7.37 1.05 15.47
C GLY A 12 -7.74 -0.40 15.78
N ALA A 13 -7.27 -1.35 14.98
CA ALA A 13 -7.62 -2.76 15.09
C ALA A 13 -6.44 -3.60 15.61
N SER A 14 -6.73 -4.79 16.14
CA SER A 14 -5.73 -5.80 16.50
C SER A 14 -6.10 -7.17 15.92
N HIS A 15 -5.10 -8.03 15.73
CA HIS A 15 -5.26 -9.40 15.19
C HIS A 15 -5.89 -9.44 13.79
N VAL A 16 -5.46 -8.53 12.92
CA VAL A 16 -5.97 -8.43 11.55
C VAL A 16 -5.24 -9.45 10.68
N THR A 17 -6.01 -10.30 10.01
CA THR A 17 -5.48 -11.21 8.98
C THR A 17 -6.19 -10.97 7.66
N ALA A 18 -5.40 -10.69 6.62
CA ALA A 18 -5.83 -10.54 5.24
C ALA A 18 -5.13 -11.61 4.39
N ILE A 19 -5.92 -12.40 3.67
CA ILE A 19 -5.44 -13.50 2.83
C ILE A 19 -6.03 -13.35 1.44
N ASP A 20 -5.23 -13.48 0.39
CA ASP A 20 -5.69 -13.51 -1.01
C ASP A 20 -6.44 -12.24 -1.46
N LEU A 21 -6.08 -11.09 -0.89
CA LEU A 21 -6.66 -9.82 -1.29
C LEU A 21 -6.14 -9.39 -2.66
N LYS A 22 -7.09 -9.03 -3.53
CA LYS A 22 -6.86 -8.38 -4.82
C LYS A 22 -7.43 -6.96 -4.77
N LEU A 23 -6.56 -5.96 -4.62
CA LEU A 23 -6.95 -4.56 -4.57
C LEU A 23 -6.19 -3.79 -5.63
N HIS A 24 -6.92 -3.18 -6.56
CA HIS A 24 -6.30 -2.42 -7.64
C HIS A 24 -7.14 -1.24 -8.09
N ASN A 25 -6.52 -0.30 -8.82
CA ASN A 25 -7.16 0.88 -9.39
C ASN A 25 -7.89 1.77 -8.36
N ASN A 26 -7.49 1.74 -7.09
CA ASN A 26 -8.07 2.59 -6.04
C ASN A 26 -7.34 3.94 -5.96
N GLY A 27 -8.10 5.02 -5.90
CA GLY A 27 -7.59 6.41 -5.86
C GLY A 27 -7.74 7.19 -7.16
N ASN A 28 -8.76 6.87 -7.96
CA ASN A 28 -9.07 7.54 -9.23
C ASN A 28 -9.85 8.87 -9.06
N THR A 29 -9.62 9.60 -7.97
CA THR A 29 -10.22 10.93 -7.73
C THR A 29 -9.14 11.99 -7.66
N GLU A 30 -9.47 13.26 -7.84
CA GLU A 30 -8.51 14.38 -7.75
C GLU A 30 -8.45 15.01 -6.35
N LYS A 31 -9.27 14.53 -5.40
CA LYS A 31 -9.45 15.19 -4.10
C LYS A 31 -8.54 14.67 -3.00
N ASP A 32 -8.14 13.42 -3.08
CA ASP A 32 -7.48 12.75 -1.96
C ASP A 32 -6.43 11.75 -2.44
N TYR A 33 -5.41 11.53 -1.62
CA TYR A 33 -4.34 10.57 -1.87
C TYR A 33 -4.79 9.21 -1.34
N PHE A 34 -5.30 8.34 -2.22
CA PHE A 34 -5.83 7.04 -1.83
C PHE A 34 -4.93 5.90 -2.28
N HIS A 35 -4.82 4.89 -1.41
CA HIS A 35 -3.99 3.71 -1.55
C HIS A 35 -4.87 2.50 -1.85
N ASN A 36 -4.32 1.41 -2.37
CA ASN A 36 -5.08 0.17 -2.47
C ASN A 36 -5.49 -0.34 -1.08
N VAL A 37 -4.61 -0.21 -0.08
CA VAL A 37 -4.94 -0.45 1.32
C VAL A 37 -4.18 0.49 2.27
N TYR A 38 -4.83 0.88 3.37
CA TYR A 38 -4.22 1.65 4.45
C TYR A 38 -4.50 1.02 5.82
N PHE A 39 -3.42 0.65 6.51
CA PHE A 39 -3.43 0.24 7.91
C PHE A 39 -2.94 1.39 8.82
N ARG A 40 -3.73 1.80 9.82
CA ARG A 40 -3.33 2.84 10.79
C ARG A 40 -3.58 2.41 12.22
N ARG A 41 -2.55 2.45 13.10
CA ARG A 41 -2.68 2.01 14.50
C ARG A 41 -3.20 0.57 14.56
N VAL A 42 -2.51 -0.35 13.87
CA VAL A 42 -2.90 -1.77 13.81
C VAL A 42 -1.83 -2.62 14.47
N ALA A 43 -2.25 -3.55 15.33
CA ALA A 43 -1.38 -4.52 15.99
C ALA A 43 -1.65 -5.95 15.48
N ASP A 44 -0.62 -6.80 15.45
CA ASP A 44 -0.70 -8.20 15.03
C ASP A 44 -1.31 -8.35 13.63
N LEU A 45 -0.71 -7.63 12.67
CA LEU A 45 -1.16 -7.60 11.28
C LEU A 45 -0.51 -8.72 10.47
N ARG A 46 -1.33 -9.49 9.76
CA ARG A 46 -0.90 -10.47 8.76
C ARG A 46 -1.52 -10.16 7.40
N VAL A 47 -0.70 -10.00 6.37
CA VAL A 47 -1.15 -9.88 4.97
C VAL A 47 -0.41 -10.94 4.16
N ILE A 48 -1.14 -11.87 3.55
CA ILE A 48 -0.55 -13.06 2.92
C ILE A 48 -1.21 -13.32 1.57
N GLN A 49 -0.43 -13.66 0.54
CA GLN A 49 -0.96 -14.37 -0.63
C GLN A 49 -0.60 -15.86 -0.56
N SER A 50 -1.57 -16.71 -0.87
CA SER A 50 -1.45 -18.16 -0.85
C SER A 50 -1.35 -18.77 -2.25
N GLY A 51 -1.71 -18.04 -3.31
CA GLY A 51 -1.67 -18.49 -4.70
C GLY A 51 -1.08 -17.47 -5.67
N GLU A 52 -0.63 -17.94 -6.84
CA GLU A 52 0.00 -17.14 -7.89
C GLU A 52 -1.01 -16.31 -8.71
N ASP A 53 -2.29 -16.72 -8.72
CA ASP A 53 -3.27 -16.14 -9.62
C ASP A 53 -4.12 -15.06 -8.96
N GLY A 54 -3.77 -13.82 -9.29
CA GLY A 54 -4.70 -12.70 -9.27
C GLY A 54 -4.84 -11.97 -7.96
N ALA A 55 -4.04 -12.27 -6.94
CA ALA A 55 -4.00 -11.50 -5.70
C ALA A 55 -2.82 -10.52 -5.71
N GLY A 56 -2.96 -9.36 -5.06
CA GLY A 56 -1.95 -8.30 -5.12
C GLY A 56 -2.50 -6.90 -4.90
N PHE A 57 -1.59 -5.93 -4.85
CA PHE A 57 -1.89 -4.52 -4.58
C PHE A 57 -1.28 -3.64 -5.69
N TYR A 58 -2.07 -3.30 -6.71
CA TYR A 58 -1.51 -2.73 -7.93
C TYR A 58 -2.30 -1.59 -8.56
N ASP A 59 -1.63 -0.84 -9.43
CA ASP A 59 -2.21 0.23 -10.25
C ASP A 59 -3.01 1.27 -9.46
N SER A 60 -2.61 1.61 -8.22
CA SER A 60 -3.16 2.81 -7.56
C SER A 60 -2.69 4.05 -8.32
N PRO A 61 -3.60 4.80 -8.98
CA PRO A 61 -3.18 5.89 -9.86
C PRO A 61 -2.67 7.12 -9.11
N ARG A 62 -2.83 7.19 -7.78
CA ARG A 62 -2.40 8.34 -6.97
C ARG A 62 -1.73 7.99 -5.65
N GLY A 63 -1.67 6.74 -5.23
CA GLY A 63 -1.12 6.39 -3.93
C GLY A 63 -0.35 5.08 -3.94
N HIS A 64 -0.12 4.56 -2.75
CA HIS A 64 0.64 3.34 -2.54
C HIS A 64 -0.17 2.08 -2.84
N GLY A 65 0.54 0.98 -3.08
CA GLY A 65 -0.06 -0.34 -2.98
C GLY A 65 -0.52 -0.60 -1.55
N ILE A 66 0.39 -0.46 -0.58
CA ILE A 66 0.11 -0.61 0.84
C ILE A 66 0.68 0.59 1.59
N ARG A 67 -0.19 1.31 2.30
CA ARG A 67 0.20 2.29 3.32
C ARG A 67 0.05 1.67 4.70
N GLY A 68 1.03 1.90 5.56
CA GLY A 68 0.97 1.51 6.97
C GLY A 68 1.50 2.61 7.87
N SER A 69 0.79 2.96 8.93
CA SER A 69 1.29 3.93 9.93
C SER A 69 0.97 3.45 11.34
N HIS A 70 1.93 3.55 12.26
CA HIS A 70 1.79 3.09 13.66
C HIS A 70 1.42 1.61 13.72
N LEU A 71 2.26 0.75 13.15
CA LEU A 71 2.01 -0.70 13.11
C LEU A 71 2.88 -1.44 14.12
N THR A 72 2.36 -2.51 14.72
CA THR A 72 3.11 -3.37 15.65
C THR A 72 2.90 -4.84 15.31
N ASN A 73 3.98 -5.63 15.33
CA ASN A 73 3.99 -7.07 15.00
C ASN A 73 3.33 -7.35 13.63
N VAL A 74 4.05 -6.97 12.58
CA VAL A 74 3.57 -7.08 11.20
C VAL A 74 4.23 -8.26 10.51
N TYR A 75 3.44 -9.07 9.83
CA TYR A 75 3.91 -10.06 8.86
C TYR A 75 3.26 -9.81 7.51
N MET A 76 4.08 -9.68 6.47
CA MET A 76 3.62 -9.60 5.08
C MET A 76 4.37 -10.64 4.25
N GLY A 77 3.63 -11.52 3.57
CA GLY A 77 4.18 -12.70 2.91
C GLY A 77 3.63 -12.93 1.50
N ASN A 78 4.51 -13.23 0.54
CA ASN A 78 4.15 -13.63 -0.83
C ASN A 78 3.38 -12.53 -1.61
N LEU A 79 3.64 -11.26 -1.38
CA LEU A 79 2.87 -10.18 -2.01
C LEU A 79 3.45 -9.78 -3.37
N ASP A 80 2.59 -9.60 -4.38
CA ASP A 80 2.90 -8.83 -5.60
C ASP A 80 2.30 -7.42 -5.48
N VAL A 81 3.16 -6.40 -5.60
CA VAL A 81 2.81 -4.99 -5.39
C VAL A 81 3.46 -4.15 -6.49
N HIS A 82 2.67 -3.69 -7.46
CA HIS A 82 3.23 -3.06 -8.65
C HIS A 82 2.39 -1.95 -9.28
N GLY A 83 3.00 -1.14 -10.14
CA GLY A 83 2.29 -0.16 -10.96
C GLY A 83 1.62 0.98 -10.18
N ASN A 84 1.92 1.12 -8.89
CA ASN A 84 1.36 2.18 -8.06
C ASN A 84 2.07 3.51 -8.36
N ALA A 85 1.31 4.61 -8.35
CA ALA A 85 1.79 5.96 -8.66
C ALA A 85 2.54 6.63 -7.49
N ASP A 86 2.83 5.87 -6.44
CA ASP A 86 3.76 6.23 -5.39
C ASP A 86 4.51 4.95 -4.95
N ASP A 87 5.01 4.85 -3.71
CA ASP A 87 5.67 3.62 -3.23
C ASP A 87 4.75 2.38 -3.32
N GLY A 88 5.33 1.21 -3.61
CA GLY A 88 4.61 -0.06 -3.46
C GLY A 88 4.21 -0.29 -2.01
N LEU A 89 5.18 -0.22 -1.10
CA LEU A 89 5.00 -0.29 0.34
C LEU A 89 5.52 0.99 1.01
N ASN A 90 4.65 1.71 1.73
CA ASN A 90 5.03 2.91 2.47
C ASN A 90 4.67 2.78 3.95
N PHE A 91 5.69 2.70 4.81
CA PHE A 91 5.51 2.53 6.24
C PHE A 91 6.00 3.72 7.06
N ASP A 92 5.18 4.11 8.03
CA ASP A 92 5.48 5.10 9.06
C ASP A 92 5.37 4.46 10.44
N THR A 93 6.37 4.66 11.30
CA THR A 93 6.36 4.22 12.71
C THR A 93 5.88 2.77 12.85
N VAL A 94 6.76 1.83 12.50
CA VAL A 94 6.45 0.40 12.53
C VAL A 94 7.41 -0.35 13.44
N TYR A 95 6.89 -1.30 14.21
CA TYR A 95 7.66 -2.09 15.18
C TYR A 95 7.46 -3.57 14.93
N ASN A 96 8.57 -4.34 14.94
CA ASN A 96 8.58 -5.79 14.71
C ASN A 96 7.92 -6.17 13.38
N VAL A 97 8.60 -5.87 12.27
CA VAL A 97 8.11 -6.13 10.91
C VAL A 97 8.88 -7.29 10.29
N ARG A 98 8.14 -8.25 9.73
CA ARG A 98 8.67 -9.38 8.95
C ARG A 98 8.07 -9.35 7.56
N LEU A 99 8.93 -9.16 6.57
CA LEU A 99 8.58 -9.16 5.15
C LEU A 99 9.20 -10.42 4.52
N HIS A 100 8.39 -11.21 3.81
CA HIS A 100 8.84 -12.47 3.24
C HIS A 100 8.32 -12.63 1.81
N ASN A 101 9.21 -12.97 0.88
CA ASN A 101 8.88 -13.25 -0.53
C ASN A 101 7.98 -12.15 -1.14
N LEU A 102 8.50 -10.93 -1.22
CA LEU A 102 7.76 -9.80 -1.79
C LEU A 102 8.29 -9.48 -3.19
N ASP A 103 7.41 -9.44 -4.17
CA ASP A 103 7.68 -8.88 -5.50
C ASP A 103 7.13 -7.45 -5.55
N VAL A 104 8.03 -6.46 -5.47
CA VAL A 104 7.67 -5.03 -5.45
C VAL A 104 8.37 -4.32 -6.59
N LYS A 105 7.63 -3.99 -7.65
CA LYS A 105 8.18 -3.55 -8.94
C LYS A 105 7.33 -2.46 -9.59
N HIS A 106 7.94 -1.65 -10.46
CA HIS A 106 7.21 -0.69 -11.31
C HIS A 106 6.34 0.33 -10.58
N ASN A 107 6.61 0.58 -9.29
CA ASN A 107 5.98 1.64 -8.50
C ASN A 107 6.79 2.94 -8.64
N CYS A 108 6.15 4.11 -8.67
CA CYS A 108 6.76 5.36 -9.14
C CYS A 108 6.40 6.56 -8.26
N ARG A 109 7.35 7.15 -7.52
CA ARG A 109 7.07 8.23 -6.54
C ARG A 109 6.84 9.50 -7.29
N SER A 110 5.68 10.13 -7.14
CA SER A 110 5.50 11.48 -7.68
C SER A 110 6.61 12.41 -7.16
N GLY A 111 7.43 12.93 -8.06
CA GLY A 111 8.45 13.93 -7.74
C GLY A 111 7.86 15.31 -7.43
N LYS A 112 6.53 15.46 -7.46
CA LYS A 112 5.83 16.72 -7.23
C LYS A 112 5.16 16.67 -5.86
N ALA A 113 5.59 17.55 -4.95
CA ALA A 113 4.91 17.75 -3.68
C ALA A 113 3.43 18.09 -3.93
N GLY A 114 2.52 17.33 -3.31
CA GLY A 114 1.07 17.55 -3.45
C GLY A 114 0.51 17.24 -4.83
N CYS A 115 1.06 16.26 -5.57
CA CYS A 115 0.49 15.91 -6.88
C CYS A 115 -0.96 15.39 -6.75
N MET A 116 -1.91 16.21 -7.21
CA MET A 116 -3.34 15.88 -7.21
C MET A 116 -3.83 15.18 -8.49
N ALA A 117 -2.93 15.00 -9.47
CA ALA A 117 -3.27 14.41 -10.76
C ALA A 117 -3.37 12.87 -10.67
N ILE A 118 -4.36 12.30 -11.36
CA ILE A 118 -4.48 10.86 -11.60
C ILE A 118 -3.30 10.41 -12.47
N LYS A 119 -2.67 9.30 -12.09
CA LYS A 119 -1.49 8.69 -12.74
C LYS A 119 -0.25 9.59 -12.70
N CYS A 120 0.02 10.18 -11.53
CA CYS A 120 1.18 11.05 -11.33
C CYS A 120 2.46 10.26 -11.04
N TYR A 121 3.06 9.67 -12.08
CA TYR A 121 4.28 8.87 -11.94
C TYR A 121 5.54 9.74 -11.83
N GLY A 122 6.47 9.33 -10.98
CA GLY A 122 7.85 9.83 -11.00
C GLY A 122 8.87 8.69 -10.94
N PRO A 123 10.07 8.89 -10.36
CA PRO A 123 11.12 7.87 -10.33
C PRO A 123 10.67 6.58 -9.64
N GLN A 124 11.26 5.45 -10.03
CA GLN A 124 10.95 4.15 -9.44
C GLN A 124 11.16 4.17 -7.90
N CYS A 125 10.17 3.71 -7.14
CA CYS A 125 10.19 3.63 -5.67
C CYS A 125 9.45 2.39 -5.18
N GLN A 126 10.14 1.47 -4.51
CA GLN A 126 9.52 0.18 -4.17
C GLN A 126 9.06 0.14 -2.71
N ILE A 127 9.98 0.40 -1.77
CA ILE A 127 9.73 0.29 -0.34
C ILE A 127 10.29 1.53 0.35
N ASN A 128 9.47 2.22 1.13
CA ASN A 128 9.89 3.29 2.02
C ASN A 128 9.67 2.90 3.49
N TYR A 129 10.79 2.72 4.20
CA TYR A 129 10.86 2.39 5.63
C TYR A 129 11.20 3.60 6.52
N HIS A 130 11.29 4.79 5.94
CA HIS A 130 11.48 6.06 6.64
C HIS A 130 10.42 7.06 6.18
N ALA A 131 9.29 7.10 6.88
CA ALA A 131 8.34 8.17 6.66
C ALA A 131 8.99 9.52 7.03
N PRO A 132 8.81 10.58 6.22
CA PRO A 132 9.14 11.92 6.67
C PRO A 132 8.35 12.19 7.96
N ALA A 133 9.02 12.78 8.96
CA ALA A 133 8.33 13.33 10.11
C ALA A 133 7.28 14.34 9.58
N GLU A 134 6.06 14.24 10.11
CA GLU A 134 4.94 15.16 9.77
C GLU A 134 5.36 16.63 9.86
#